data_AF-A0A7R8CFE6-F1
#
_entry.id   AF-A0A7R8CFE6-F1
#
_cell.length_a   1.000
_cell.length_b   1.000
_cell.length_c   1.000
_cell.angle_alpha   90.00
_cell.angle_beta   90.00
_cell.angle_gamma   90.00
#
_symmetry.space_group_name_H-M   'P 1'
#
loop_
_entity.id
_entity.type
_entity.pdbx_description
1 polymer ?
#
loop_
_entity_poly.entity_id
_entity_poly.type
_entity_poly.pdbx_seq_one_letter_code
_entity_poly.pdbx_strand_id
1 'polypeptide(L)'
;MPQQPLHKCLFPRAAAYASTFQTVTNPYFFQIEGTKIYGSSGKNVEDIVRNSSLKDPLQVMEEILKWGHISPTSPDTLGCFPYKDKDPFVMEFLPHVLFSAIHGKEHLSKFTNNTLLFTIPNFSTSGSLVLLNLKDLSTKEIKFSTN
;
A
#
# COMPACT_ATOMS: atom_id res chain seq x y z
N MET A 1 8.86 -3.01 -10.53
CA MET A 1 7.52 -2.42 -10.36
C MET A 1 6.83 -2.29 -11.71
N PRO A 2 5.50 -2.39 -11.80
CA PRO A 2 4.64 -3.07 -10.83
C PRO A 2 5.00 -4.56 -10.77
N GLN A 3 4.73 -5.21 -9.65
CA GLN A 3 4.88 -6.65 -9.48
C GLN A 3 3.59 -7.33 -9.93
N GLN A 4 3.73 -8.35 -10.79
CA GLN A 4 2.60 -9.17 -11.26
C GLN A 4 2.04 -10.03 -10.12
N PRO A 5 0.77 -10.46 -10.20
CA PRO A 5 0.19 -11.36 -9.21
C PRO A 5 0.99 -12.65 -9.08
N LEU A 6 1.07 -13.17 -7.85
CA LEU A 6 1.67 -14.48 -7.62
C LEU A 6 0.88 -15.57 -8.36
N HIS A 7 1.59 -16.51 -8.96
CA HIS A 7 0.98 -17.61 -9.70
C HIS A 7 0.25 -18.57 -8.76
N LYS A 8 -0.98 -18.96 -9.10
CA LYS A 8 -1.83 -19.81 -8.23
C LYS A 8 -1.26 -21.20 -7.96
N CYS A 9 -0.32 -21.69 -8.76
CA CYS A 9 0.39 -22.95 -8.49
C CYS A 9 1.16 -22.94 -7.16
N LEU A 10 1.54 -21.75 -6.66
CA LEU A 10 2.19 -21.60 -5.36
C LEU A 10 1.22 -21.89 -4.20
N PHE A 11 -0.08 -21.94 -4.46
CA PHE A 11 -1.14 -22.05 -3.45
C PHE A 11 -2.11 -23.21 -3.76
N PRO A 12 -1.65 -24.47 -3.86
CA PRO A 12 -2.47 -25.59 -4.34
C PRO A 12 -3.76 -25.80 -3.53
N ARG A 13 -3.74 -25.51 -2.22
CA ARG A 13 -4.93 -25.61 -1.35
C ARG A 13 -5.87 -24.41 -1.50
N ALA A 14 -5.33 -23.19 -1.53
CA ALA A 14 -6.16 -21.98 -1.61
C ALA A 14 -6.73 -21.76 -3.02
N ALA A 15 -6.00 -22.20 -4.06
CA ALA A 15 -6.41 -22.07 -5.45
C ALA A 15 -7.71 -22.83 -5.78
N ALA A 16 -8.07 -23.85 -4.99
CA ALA A 16 -9.36 -24.54 -5.09
C ALA A 16 -10.55 -23.60 -4.77
N TYR A 17 -10.33 -22.56 -3.96
CA TYR A 17 -11.34 -21.59 -3.55
C TYR A 17 -11.29 -20.33 -4.44
N ALA A 18 -11.45 -20.51 -5.74
CA ALA A 18 -11.29 -19.42 -6.72
C ALA A 18 -12.26 -18.24 -6.52
N SER A 19 -13.39 -18.45 -5.84
CA SER A 19 -14.38 -17.39 -5.53
C SER A 19 -13.97 -16.47 -4.38
N THR A 20 -13.08 -16.93 -3.48
CA THR A 20 -12.70 -16.17 -2.26
C THR A 20 -11.20 -15.90 -2.16
N PHE A 21 -10.38 -16.58 -2.96
CA PHE A 21 -8.93 -16.36 -3.02
C PHE A 21 -8.51 -15.66 -4.32
N GLN A 22 -7.85 -14.51 -4.16
CA GLN A 22 -7.33 -13.72 -5.27
C GLN A 22 -5.86 -13.39 -5.03
N THR A 23 -5.04 -13.57 -6.06
CA THR A 23 -3.69 -13.00 -6.12
C THR A 23 -3.77 -11.72 -6.93
N VAL A 24 -3.16 -10.65 -6.41
CA VAL A 24 -3.25 -9.30 -6.98
C VAL A 24 -1.86 -8.71 -7.21
N THR A 25 -1.78 -7.61 -7.95
CA THR A 25 -0.54 -6.90 -8.24
C THR A 25 -0.02 -6.13 -7.02
N ASN A 26 1.22 -5.64 -7.10
CA ASN A 26 1.70 -4.55 -6.24
C ASN A 26 2.28 -3.44 -7.11
N PRO A 27 1.78 -2.20 -7.03
CA PRO A 27 0.70 -1.74 -6.17
C PRO A 27 -0.67 -2.32 -6.55
N TYR A 28 -1.66 -2.15 -5.67
CA TYR A 28 -3.03 -2.63 -5.88
C TYR A 28 -4.04 -1.50 -5.65
N PHE A 29 -4.96 -1.36 -6.59
CA PHE A 29 -6.11 -0.48 -6.48
C PHE A 29 -7.39 -1.31 -6.51
N PHE A 30 -8.33 -1.01 -5.61
CA PHE A 30 -9.61 -1.70 -5.53
C PHE A 30 -10.68 -0.83 -4.87
N GLN A 31 -11.93 -1.27 -4.96
CA GLN A 31 -13.07 -0.59 -4.36
C GLN A 31 -13.90 -1.60 -3.56
N ILE A 32 -14.21 -1.26 -2.31
CA ILE A 32 -15.11 -2.03 -1.45
C ILE A 32 -16.20 -1.09 -0.96
N GLU A 33 -17.47 -1.43 -1.21
CA GLU A 33 -18.64 -0.65 -0.79
C GLU A 33 -18.58 0.85 -1.17
N GLY A 34 -18.00 1.17 -2.34
CA GLY A 34 -17.83 2.55 -2.80
C GLY A 34 -16.52 3.20 -2.38
N THR A 35 -15.83 2.65 -1.38
CA THR A 35 -14.54 3.15 -0.88
C THR A 35 -13.40 2.70 -1.79
N LYS A 36 -12.90 3.63 -2.59
CA LYS A 36 -11.66 3.52 -3.38
C LYS A 36 -10.42 3.45 -2.49
N ILE A 37 -9.68 2.35 -2.55
CA ILE A 37 -8.50 2.06 -1.75
C ILE A 37 -7.30 1.79 -2.66
N TYR A 38 -6.18 2.44 -2.36
CA TYR A 38 -4.90 2.21 -3.02
C TYR A 38 -3.89 1.71 -2.00
N GLY A 39 -3.19 0.61 -2.30
CA GLY A 39 -2.25 -0.02 -1.39
C GLY A 39 -0.92 -0.37 -2.06
N SER A 40 0.18 -0.18 -1.34
CA SER A 40 1.49 -0.69 -1.75
C SER A 40 2.16 -1.52 -0.65
N SER A 41 3.11 -2.37 -1.05
CA SER A 41 3.90 -3.17 -0.13
C SER A 41 5.00 -2.39 0.62
N GLY A 42 5.07 -1.06 0.52
CA GLY A 42 6.07 -0.23 1.21
C GLY A 42 7.34 0.13 0.45
N LYS A 43 7.74 -0.63 -0.59
CA LYS A 43 9.02 -0.40 -1.29
C LYS A 43 9.14 0.98 -1.93
N ASN A 44 8.05 1.50 -2.50
CA ASN A 44 8.02 2.84 -3.09
C ASN A 44 8.27 3.93 -2.03
N VAL A 45 7.65 3.81 -0.85
CA VAL A 45 7.85 4.74 0.27
C VAL A 45 9.28 4.65 0.79
N GLU A 46 9.79 3.44 1.02
CA GLU A 46 11.17 3.21 1.47
C GLU A 46 12.20 3.80 0.51
N ASP A 47 11.99 3.63 -0.80
CA ASP A 47 12.89 4.14 -1.81
C ASP A 47 12.91 5.68 -1.86
N ILE A 48 11.75 6.34 -1.66
CA ILE A 48 11.71 7.81 -1.52
C ILE A 48 12.44 8.26 -0.25
N VAL A 49 12.25 7.57 0.89
CA VAL A 49 12.95 7.89 2.15
C VAL A 49 14.47 7.79 1.99
N ARG A 50 14.93 6.78 1.25
CA ARG A 50 16.36 6.55 0.97
C ARG A 50 16.96 7.66 0.11
N ASN A 51 16.20 8.19 -0.84
CA ASN A 51 16.66 9.15 -1.84
C ASN A 51 16.21 10.60 -1.59
N SER A 52 15.70 10.91 -0.38
CA SER A 52 15.24 12.27 -0.05
C SER A 52 15.50 12.66 1.41
N SER A 53 15.22 13.92 1.74
CA SER A 53 15.22 14.43 3.11
C SER A 53 13.99 13.99 3.93
N LEU A 54 12.96 13.42 3.29
CA LEU A 54 11.76 12.92 3.96
C LEU A 54 12.10 11.64 4.73
N LYS A 55 11.75 11.59 6.02
CA LYS A 55 12.04 10.44 6.90
C LYS A 55 10.79 9.78 7.45
N ASP A 56 9.70 10.53 7.60
CA ASP A 56 8.42 9.99 8.06
C ASP A 56 7.66 9.36 6.87
N PRO A 57 7.30 8.06 6.95
CA PRO A 57 6.49 7.41 5.93
C PRO A 57 5.17 8.13 5.63
N LEU A 58 4.53 8.74 6.64
CA LEU A 58 3.29 9.48 6.40
C LEU A 58 3.53 10.74 5.55
N GLN A 59 4.59 11.49 5.84
CA GLN A 59 4.97 12.65 5.02
C GLN A 59 5.29 12.25 3.57
N VAL A 60 5.95 11.11 3.38
CA VAL A 60 6.20 10.59 2.03
C VAL A 60 4.90 10.23 1.31
N MET A 61 3.94 9.61 2.01
CA MET A 61 2.63 9.30 1.44
C MET A 61 1.81 10.55 1.10
N GLU A 62 1.94 11.62 1.89
CA GLU A 62 1.35 12.92 1.57
C GLU A 62 1.92 13.51 0.28
N GLU A 63 3.24 13.43 0.11
CA GLU A 63 3.89 13.88 -1.12
C GLU A 63 3.52 12.99 -2.31
N ILE A 64 3.45 11.67 -2.16
CA ILE A 64 2.94 10.75 -3.19
C ILE A 64 1.53 11.17 -3.65
N LEU A 65 0.64 11.48 -2.70
CA LEU A 65 -0.72 11.94 -2.99
C LEU A 65 -0.71 13.27 -3.75
N LYS A 66 0.13 14.22 -3.33
CA LYS A 66 0.28 15.54 -3.94
C LYS A 66 0.87 15.48 -5.35
N TRP A 67 1.86 14.61 -5.56
CA TRP A 67 2.47 14.41 -6.88
C TRP A 67 1.56 13.65 -7.84
N GLY A 68 0.53 12.97 -7.32
CA GLY A 68 -0.32 12.12 -8.15
C GLY A 68 0.45 10.93 -8.73
N HIS A 69 1.53 10.48 -8.09
CA HIS A 69 2.44 9.47 -8.63
C HIS A 69 2.94 8.53 -7.54
N ILE A 70 2.64 7.24 -7.68
CA ILE A 70 2.85 6.23 -6.63
C ILE A 70 4.32 5.83 -6.48
N SER A 71 5.09 5.86 -7.56
CA SER A 71 6.50 5.44 -7.58
C SER A 71 7.34 6.39 -8.43
N PRO A 72 7.47 7.67 -8.03
CA PRO A 72 8.13 8.72 -8.83
C PRO A 72 9.63 8.48 -9.03
N THR A 73 10.21 7.60 -8.23
CA THR A 73 11.62 7.21 -8.31
C THR A 73 11.86 6.02 -9.25
N SER A 74 10.80 5.49 -9.86
CA SER A 74 10.89 4.52 -10.96
C SER A 74 11.01 5.24 -12.30
N PRO A 75 11.86 4.77 -13.24
CA PRO A 75 12.70 3.57 -13.17
C PRO A 75 14.05 3.74 -12.44
N ASP A 76 14.45 4.96 -12.12
CA ASP A 76 15.84 5.32 -11.83
C ASP A 76 16.47 4.60 -10.62
N THR A 77 15.79 4.62 -9.46
CA THR A 77 16.28 3.96 -8.23
C THR A 77 15.46 2.72 -7.88
N LEU A 78 14.18 2.71 -8.23
CA LEU A 78 13.32 1.54 -8.11
C LEU A 78 12.99 0.97 -9.49
N GLY A 79 13.65 -0.13 -9.85
CA GLY A 79 13.48 -0.76 -11.15
C GLY A 79 12.02 -1.06 -11.50
N CYS A 80 11.60 -0.65 -12.70
CA CYS A 80 10.28 -0.90 -13.24
C CYS A 80 10.30 -1.49 -14.65
N PHE A 81 9.18 -2.08 -15.05
CA PHE A 81 9.00 -2.53 -16.42
C PHE A 81 8.90 -1.30 -17.34
N PRO A 82 9.53 -1.30 -18.53
CA PRO A 82 9.54 -0.15 -19.44
C PRO A 82 8.23 -0.07 -20.23
N TYR A 83 7.21 0.53 -19.63
CA TYR A 83 5.96 0.86 -20.34
C TYR A 83 6.22 1.99 -21.34
N LYS A 84 5.71 1.84 -22.57
CA LYS A 84 5.93 2.81 -23.66
C LYS A 84 4.84 3.88 -23.75
N ASP A 85 3.59 3.46 -23.62
CA ASP A 85 2.45 4.33 -23.96
C ASP A 85 1.87 5.06 -22.75
N LYS A 86 1.93 4.43 -21.57
CA LYS A 86 1.31 4.92 -20.34
C LYS A 86 2.08 4.48 -19.12
N ASP A 87 2.35 5.43 -18.23
CA ASP A 87 2.93 5.15 -16.92
C ASP A 87 1.87 4.54 -15.98
N PRO A 88 2.06 3.32 -15.46
CA PRO A 88 1.12 2.68 -14.55
C PRO A 88 1.10 3.28 -13.14
N PHE A 89 2.04 4.17 -12.80
CA PHE A 89 2.17 4.73 -11.45
C PHE A 89 1.48 6.09 -11.28
N VAL A 90 1.01 6.70 -12.37
CA VAL A 90 0.20 7.93 -12.32
C VAL A 90 -1.18 7.61 -11.75
N MET A 91 -1.59 8.35 -10.73
CA MET A 91 -2.93 8.24 -10.13
C MET A 91 -3.96 8.94 -11.00
N GLU A 92 -4.94 8.20 -11.52
CA GLU A 92 -6.03 8.75 -12.33
C GLU A 92 -7.13 9.41 -11.50
N PHE A 93 -7.20 9.09 -10.22
CA PHE A 93 -8.18 9.61 -9.28
C PHE A 93 -7.57 9.68 -7.88
N LEU A 94 -8.14 10.55 -7.05
CA LEU A 94 -7.79 10.62 -5.63
C LEU A 94 -8.45 9.45 -4.88
N PRO A 95 -7.69 8.57 -4.20
CA PRO A 95 -8.27 7.51 -3.39
C PRO A 95 -8.87 8.07 -2.10
N HIS A 96 -9.87 7.37 -1.53
CA HIS A 96 -10.34 7.69 -0.18
C HIS A 96 -9.35 7.18 0.88
N VAL A 97 -8.60 6.13 0.54
CA VAL A 97 -7.59 5.51 1.41
C VAL A 97 -6.35 5.22 0.59
N LEU A 98 -5.19 5.70 1.04
CA LEU A 98 -3.88 5.31 0.55
C LEU A 98 -3.11 4.68 1.72
N PHE A 99 -2.73 3.41 1.58
CA PHE A 99 -1.94 2.72 2.60
C PHE A 99 -0.61 2.20 2.06
N SER A 100 0.35 2.08 2.97
CA SER A 100 1.64 1.49 2.69
C SER A 100 1.98 0.45 3.76
N ALA A 101 2.45 -0.73 3.36
CA ALA A 101 2.74 -1.82 4.28
C ALA A 101 4.21 -1.91 4.72
N ILE A 102 4.46 -2.71 5.77
CA ILE A 102 5.79 -3.09 6.29
C ILE A 102 6.56 -1.87 6.83
N HIS A 103 5.91 -1.08 7.68
CA HIS A 103 6.51 0.10 8.31
C HIS A 103 6.59 -0.04 9.83
N GLY A 104 7.81 0.04 10.38
CA GLY A 104 8.02 0.16 11.82
C GLY A 104 7.34 -0.94 12.67
N LYS A 105 7.16 -0.63 13.96
CA LYS A 105 6.46 -1.49 14.93
C LYS A 105 5.05 -1.00 15.29
N GLU A 106 4.71 0.23 14.89
CA GLU A 106 3.48 0.90 15.31
C GLU A 106 2.74 1.45 14.09
N HIS A 107 1.42 1.42 14.17
CA HIS A 107 0.54 1.97 13.16
C HIS A 107 0.50 3.50 13.23
N LEU A 108 0.65 4.15 12.08
CA LEU A 108 0.50 5.60 11.93
C LEU A 108 -0.65 5.90 10.97
N SER A 109 -1.43 6.94 11.25
CA SER A 109 -2.49 7.41 10.35
C SER A 109 -2.63 8.92 10.37
N LYS A 110 -3.09 9.48 9.25
CA LYS A 110 -3.35 10.91 9.06
C LYS A 110 -4.38 11.11 7.96
N PHE A 111 -5.24 12.12 8.09
CA PHE A 111 -6.09 12.59 6.98
C PHE A 111 -5.41 13.75 6.25
N THR A 112 -5.35 13.65 4.93
CA THR A 112 -4.81 14.67 4.04
C THR A 112 -5.70 14.77 2.81
N ASN A 113 -6.22 15.97 2.50
CA ASN A 113 -7.08 16.24 1.33
C ASN A 113 -8.25 15.25 1.15
N ASN A 114 -8.98 14.93 2.22
CA ASN A 114 -10.06 13.93 2.25
C ASN A 114 -9.64 12.48 1.93
N THR A 115 -8.34 12.21 1.93
CA THR A 115 -7.78 10.86 1.84
C THR A 115 -7.22 10.45 3.20
N LEU A 116 -7.61 9.28 3.69
CA LEU A 116 -6.95 8.63 4.81
C LEU A 116 -5.63 8.02 4.35
N LEU A 117 -4.53 8.45 4.98
CA LEU A 117 -3.21 7.88 4.84
C LEU A 117 -2.92 7.01 6.05
N PHE A 118 -2.46 5.78 5.85
CA PHE A 118 -1.96 4.99 6.98
C PHE A 118 -0.89 3.96 6.64
N THR A 119 -0.09 3.63 7.64
CA THR A 119 0.93 2.60 7.56
C THR A 119 0.46 1.28 8.19
N ILE A 120 0.87 0.15 7.61
CA ILE A 120 0.65 -1.17 8.22
C ILE A 120 1.97 -1.64 8.84
N PRO A 121 1.99 -1.94 10.16
CA PRO A 121 3.16 -2.48 10.83
C PRO A 121 3.66 -3.78 10.22
N ASN A 122 4.96 -4.07 10.37
CA ASN A 122 5.46 -5.39 10.03
C ASN A 122 4.96 -6.40 11.07
N PHE A 123 4.00 -7.25 10.69
CA PHE A 123 3.40 -8.23 11.61
C PHE A 123 4.45 -9.16 12.26
N SER A 124 5.47 -9.58 11.51
CA SER A 124 6.49 -10.53 12.03
C SER A 124 7.30 -9.97 13.20
N THR A 125 7.39 -8.65 13.33
CA THR A 125 8.17 -7.98 14.40
C THR A 125 7.30 -7.26 15.42
N SER A 126 6.09 -6.85 15.03
CA SER A 126 5.17 -6.08 15.86
C SER A 126 4.02 -6.91 16.45
N GLY A 127 3.69 -8.07 15.87
CA GLY A 127 2.48 -8.81 16.18
C GLY A 127 1.21 -7.96 16.00
N SER A 128 1.22 -6.96 15.12
CA SER A 128 0.18 -5.94 15.03
C SER A 128 -0.51 -5.92 13.66
N LEU A 129 -1.84 -5.78 13.67
CA LEU A 129 -2.67 -5.57 12.48
C LEU A 129 -3.50 -4.30 12.59
N VAL A 130 -4.02 -3.82 11.46
CA VAL A 130 -4.84 -2.60 11.38
C VAL A 130 -6.24 -2.97 10.89
N LEU A 131 -7.26 -2.62 11.66
CA LEU A 131 -8.65 -2.62 11.21
C LEU A 131 -9.01 -1.24 10.64
N LEU A 132 -9.61 -1.23 9.47
CA LEU A 132 -10.16 -0.04 8.83
C LEU A 132 -11.70 -0.12 8.86
N ASN A 133 -12.35 0.87 9.46
CA ASN A 133 -13.80 1.02 9.38
C ASN A 133 -14.15 1.77 8.08
N LEU A 134 -14.89 1.12 7.17
CA LEU A 134 -15.23 1.72 5.87
C LEU A 134 -16.28 2.84 5.95
N LYS A 135 -17.04 2.92 7.06
CA LYS A 135 -18.10 3.92 7.23
C LYS A 135 -17.56 5.29 7.59
N ASP A 136 -16.56 5.34 8.47
CA ASP A 136 -15.98 6.59 8.99
C ASP A 136 -14.48 6.74 8.69
N LEU A 137 -13.87 5.75 8.03
CA LEU A 137 -12.46 5.69 7.70
C LEU A 137 -11.53 5.81 8.93
N SER A 138 -12.01 5.42 10.11
CA SER A 138 -11.16 5.28 11.29
C SER A 138 -10.34 3.99 11.25
N THR A 139 -9.14 4.04 11.80
CA THR A 139 -8.26 2.88 11.93
C THR A 139 -8.04 2.49 13.39
N LYS A 140 -7.92 1.19 13.65
CA LYS A 140 -7.62 0.64 14.97
C LYS A 140 -6.52 -0.41 14.86
N GLU A 141 -5.44 -0.21 15.62
CA GLU A 141 -4.38 -1.21 15.76
C GLU A 141 -4.82 -2.32 16.75
N ILE A 142 -4.59 -3.57 16.37
CA ILE A 142 -4.76 -4.74 17.24
C ILE A 142 -3.41 -5.42 17.38
N LYS A 143 -2.92 -5.55 18.63
CA LYS A 143 -1.66 -6.21 18.96
C LYS A 143 -1.91 -7.57 19.59
N PHE A 144 -1.19 -8.58 19.12
CA PHE A 144 -1.19 -9.93 19.67
C PHE A 144 0.11 -10.17 20.42
N SER A 145 -0.01 -10.68 21.65
CA SER A 145 1.12 -11.15 22.45
C SER A 145 0.82 -12.57 22.92
N THR A 146 1.85 -13.41 22.97
CA THR A 146 1.78 -14.69 23.67
C THR A 146 1.99 -14.42 25.16
N ASN A 147 1.12 -14.99 26.00
CA ASN A 147 1.34 -15.04 27.45
C ASN A 147 2.56 -15.89 27.80
#